data_AF-A0A4P7JNR0-F1
#
_entry.id   AF-A0A4P7JNR0-F1
#
_cell.length_a   1.000
_cell.length_b   1.000
_cell.length_c   1.000
_cell.angle_alpha   90.00
_cell.angle_beta   90.00
_cell.angle_gamma   90.00
#
_symmetry.space_group_name_H-M   'P 1'
#
loop_
_entity.id
_entity.type
_entity.pdbx_description
1 polymer ?
#
loop_
_entity_poly.entity_id
_entity_poly.type
_entity_poly.pdbx_seq_one_letter_code
_entity_poly.pdbx_strand_id
1 'polypeptide(L)'
;MDLAHITIQLQSLWQKVPQQALTRALITLLVIYIAFWAANFTWMLVPQAEKATSGVPISQTIAGKSSSKNLDISSITKLNLFGEYNKQVEVETPVETIESAPETKLRLTLTGVVASDDQTTAAAIVESKGVQETYGIDDKITGTRAILKQVHNDRVIIQSSGRMETLMLDGFEYTKEFRADQPAADEVKIKTTVKSTKKNNPGVNKDDSERQARIKERVAQARSEILDNPGKLTDYIKISPYRVEGKVAGYRLMPSKNPEFFQEVGLQPGDVAVQINGRDLTDMREAQKALAELRKSEHVDLLVERDGVLHDISLGLDN
;
A
#
# COMPACT_ATOMS: atom_id res chain seq x y z
N MET A 1 60.87 56.63 17.03
CA MET A 1 59.70 57.43 16.65
C MET A 1 58.53 56.94 17.46
N ASP A 2 57.91 57.87 18.16
CA ASP A 2 57.48 57.68 19.54
C ASP A 2 56.00 57.28 19.62
N LEU A 3 55.73 56.02 19.96
CA LEU A 3 54.38 55.44 20.04
C LEU A 3 53.51 56.15 21.08
N ALA A 4 54.12 56.83 22.06
CA ALA A 4 53.42 57.62 23.05
C ALA A 4 52.75 58.87 22.46
N HIS A 5 53.28 59.44 21.38
CA HIS A 5 52.70 60.63 20.78
C HIS A 5 51.45 60.33 19.94
N ILE A 6 51.37 59.14 19.35
CA ILE A 6 50.21 58.69 18.56
C ILE A 6 49.00 58.45 19.47
N THR A 7 49.20 57.82 20.63
CA THR A 7 48.11 57.57 21.58
C THR A 7 47.58 58.87 22.19
N ILE A 8 48.45 59.84 22.49
CA ILE A 8 48.04 61.16 23.01
C ILE A 8 47.29 61.98 21.95
N GLN A 9 47.72 61.94 20.68
CA GLN A 9 46.99 62.58 19.57
C GLN A 9 45.60 61.98 19.40
N LEU A 10 45.47 60.64 19.47
CA LEU A 10 44.20 59.93 19.35
C LEU A 10 43.25 60.24 20.52
N GLN A 11 43.79 60.41 21.73
CA GLN A 11 43.03 60.75 22.93
C GLN A 11 42.50 62.20 22.90
N SER A 12 43.27 63.13 22.31
CA SER A 12 42.86 64.53 22.12
C SER A 12 41.78 64.70 21.05
N LEU A 13 41.77 63.84 20.04
CA LEU A 13 40.72 63.78 19.01
C LEU A 13 39.43 63.17 19.57
N TRP A 14 39.53 62.20 20.49
CA TRP A 14 38.37 61.61 21.17
C TRP A 14 37.65 62.60 22.10
N GLN A 15 38.40 63.53 22.73
CA GLN A 15 37.81 64.54 23.63
C GLN A 15 37.03 65.66 22.93
N LYS A 16 37.25 65.88 21.62
CA LYS A 16 36.56 66.92 20.83
C LYS A 16 35.36 66.42 20.04
N VAL A 17 35.11 65.11 20.00
CA VAL A 17 33.91 64.57 19.38
C VAL A 17 32.75 64.76 20.36
N PRO A 18 31.72 65.57 20.03
CA PRO A 18 30.56 65.69 20.87
C PRO A 18 29.92 64.30 20.98
N GLN A 19 29.90 63.73 22.19
CA GLN A 19 29.42 62.37 22.45
C GLN A 19 28.01 62.14 21.87
N GLN A 20 27.19 63.20 21.80
CA GLN A 20 25.87 63.19 21.18
C GLN A 20 25.90 62.91 19.67
N ALA A 21 26.89 63.43 18.93
CA ALA A 21 27.02 63.17 17.49
C ALA A 21 27.51 61.74 17.23
N LEU A 22 28.41 61.23 18.07
CA LEU A 22 28.88 59.84 17.99
C LEU A 22 27.74 58.86 18.28
N THR A 23 26.97 59.10 19.34
CA THR A 23 25.80 58.27 19.68
C THR A 23 24.75 58.33 18.57
N ARG A 24 24.49 59.51 17.97
CA ARG A 24 23.58 59.63 16.82
C ARG A 24 24.08 58.85 15.61
N ALA A 25 25.36 58.95 15.26
CA ALA A 25 25.95 58.20 14.16
C ALA A 25 25.91 56.68 14.40
N LEU A 26 26.18 56.24 15.64
CA LEU A 26 26.09 54.84 16.03
C LEU A 26 24.65 54.33 15.93
N ILE A 27 23.67 55.10 16.42
CA ILE A 27 22.24 54.76 16.34
C ILE A 27 21.79 54.69 14.88
N THR A 28 22.17 55.65 14.03
CA THR A 28 21.78 55.61 12.61
C THR A 28 22.37 54.39 11.90
N LEU A 29 23.62 54.04 12.21
CA LEU A 29 24.27 52.85 11.66
C LEU A 29 23.58 51.56 12.15
N LEU A 30 23.24 51.48 13.45
CA LEU A 30 22.52 50.35 14.03
C LEU A 30 21.13 50.18 13.40
N VAL A 31 20.40 51.27 13.20
CA VAL A 31 19.06 51.25 12.57
C VAL A 31 19.15 50.77 11.13
N ILE A 32 20.13 51.24 10.36
CA ILE A 32 20.36 50.78 8.97
C ILE A 32 20.68 49.28 8.96
N TYR A 33 21.52 48.81 9.89
CA TYR A 33 21.88 47.40 9.99
C TYR A 33 20.66 46.51 10.31
N ILE A 34 19.82 46.92 11.26
CA ILE A 34 18.60 46.19 11.62
C ILE A 34 17.61 46.19 10.45
N ALA A 35 17.43 47.32 9.75
CA ALA A 35 16.55 47.41 8.59
C ALA A 35 16.98 46.47 7.45
N PHE A 36 18.29 46.36 7.21
CA PHE A 36 18.85 45.43 6.22
C PHE A 36 18.57 43.97 6.58
N TRP A 37 18.79 43.60 7.85
CA TRP A 37 18.48 42.24 8.33
C TRP A 37 17.00 41.91 8.26
N ALA A 38 16.13 42.85 8.65
CA ALA A 38 14.68 42.66 8.62
C ALA A 38 14.16 42.49 7.18
N ALA A 39 14.69 43.24 6.21
CA ALA A 39 14.31 43.08 4.80
C ALA A 39 14.64 41.68 4.26
N ASN A 40 15.81 41.14 4.65
CA ASN A 40 16.25 39.81 4.25
C ASN A 40 15.33 38.72 4.84
N PHE A 41 14.97 38.85 6.12
CA PHE A 41 14.04 37.93 6.78
C PHE A 41 12.62 38.03 6.21
N THR A 42 12.14 39.23 5.92
CA THR A 42 10.84 39.47 5.26
C THR A 42 10.77 38.79 3.90
N TRP A 43 11.84 38.83 3.11
CA TRP A 43 11.86 38.21 1.79
C TRP A 43 11.79 36.68 1.83
N MET A 44 12.04 36.06 2.98
CA MET A 44 11.88 34.62 3.19
C MET A 44 10.45 34.21 3.52
N LEU A 45 9.64 35.13 4.05
CA LEU A 45 8.25 34.86 4.45
C LEU A 45 7.23 35.12 3.34
N VAL A 46 7.61 35.82 2.26
CA VAL A 46 6.72 36.06 1.11
C VAL A 46 6.76 34.82 0.21
N PRO A 47 5.67 34.02 0.14
CA PRO A 47 5.61 32.91 -0.80
C PRO A 47 5.65 33.48 -2.21
N GLN A 48 6.61 33.02 -3.02
CA GLN A 48 6.60 33.37 -4.44
C GLN A 48 5.37 32.74 -5.07
N ALA A 49 4.45 33.58 -5.55
CA ALA A 49 3.30 33.12 -6.32
C ALA A 49 3.83 32.41 -7.57
N GLU A 50 3.70 31.08 -7.59
CA GLU A 50 3.95 30.29 -8.78
C GLU A 50 3.06 30.83 -9.89
N LYS A 51 3.68 31.36 -10.95
CA LYS A 51 2.95 31.75 -12.15
C LYS A 51 2.36 30.48 -12.73
N ALA A 52 1.06 30.28 -12.48
CA ALA A 52 0.25 29.29 -13.15
C ALA A 52 0.39 29.48 -14.67
N THR A 53 1.16 28.61 -15.29
CA THR A 53 1.22 28.53 -16.74
C THR A 53 -0.03 27.78 -17.17
N SER A 54 -1.07 28.51 -17.57
CA SER A 54 -2.24 27.94 -18.21
C SER A 54 -1.83 27.25 -19.52
N GLY A 55 -1.59 25.95 -19.45
CA GLY A 55 -1.38 25.10 -20.62
C GLY A 55 -2.72 24.69 -21.22
N VAL A 56 -3.12 25.35 -22.31
CA VAL A 56 -4.06 24.78 -23.29
C VAL A 56 -3.27 23.81 -24.17
N PRO A 57 -3.67 22.53 -24.32
CA PRO A 57 -3.03 21.66 -25.30
C PRO A 57 -3.48 22.07 -26.70
N ILE A 58 -2.65 22.86 -27.39
CA ILE A 58 -2.74 23.04 -28.83
C ILE A 58 -2.32 21.70 -29.47
N SER A 59 -3.26 21.09 -30.19
CA SER A 59 -3.03 19.93 -31.04
C SER A 59 -1.88 20.24 -32.02
N GLN A 60 -0.76 19.53 -31.88
CA GLN A 60 0.28 19.53 -32.89
C GLN A 60 0.14 18.28 -33.76
N THR A 61 -0.17 18.56 -35.02
CA THR A 61 -0.17 17.64 -36.15
C THR A 61 1.15 16.87 -36.21
N ILE A 62 1.06 15.55 -36.18
CA ILE A 62 2.20 14.63 -36.29
C ILE A 62 2.71 14.68 -37.72
N ALA A 63 3.81 15.39 -37.95
CA ALA A 63 4.71 15.13 -39.06
C ALA A 63 5.97 14.46 -38.49
N GLY A 64 6.08 13.15 -38.74
CA GLY A 64 7.12 12.31 -38.17
C GLY A 64 8.53 12.74 -38.56
N LYS A 65 9.35 13.02 -37.54
CA LYS A 65 10.79 12.81 -37.56
C LYS A 65 11.19 12.18 -36.23
N SER A 66 11.32 10.86 -36.26
CA SER A 66 11.94 10.06 -35.21
C SER A 66 13.42 10.45 -35.08
N SER A 67 13.72 11.31 -34.10
CA SER A 67 15.07 11.45 -33.56
C SER A 67 15.00 11.00 -32.12
N SER A 68 15.32 9.72 -31.89
CA SER A 68 15.50 9.14 -30.56
C SER A 68 16.68 9.81 -29.87
N LYS A 69 16.44 10.94 -29.20
CA LYS A 69 17.36 11.46 -28.18
C LYS A 69 17.11 10.61 -26.93
N ASN A 70 18.01 9.67 -26.67
CA ASN A 70 18.08 9.00 -25.37
C ASN A 70 18.14 10.08 -24.30
N LEU A 71 17.10 10.17 -23.47
CA LEU A 71 17.10 11.05 -22.31
C LEU A 71 18.03 10.44 -21.26
N ASP A 72 19.11 11.14 -20.94
CA ASP A 72 20.03 10.73 -19.89
C ASP A 72 19.50 11.15 -18.51
N ILE A 73 18.79 10.23 -17.88
CA ILE A 73 18.20 10.41 -16.54
C ILE A 73 19.23 10.29 -15.41
N SER A 74 20.49 9.93 -15.70
CA SER A 74 21.52 9.68 -14.68
C SER A 74 21.84 10.91 -13.82
N SER A 75 21.69 12.10 -14.39
CA SER A 75 21.86 13.38 -13.70
C SER A 75 20.78 13.61 -12.64
N ILE A 76 19.56 13.15 -12.88
CA ILE A 76 18.42 13.30 -11.98
C ILE A 76 18.51 12.27 -10.85
N THR A 77 18.90 11.04 -11.15
CA THR A 77 19.05 9.97 -10.14
C THR A 77 20.14 10.29 -9.11
N LYS A 78 21.25 10.92 -9.52
CA LYS A 78 22.35 11.34 -8.63
C LYS A 78 21.97 12.40 -7.60
N LEU A 79 20.86 13.11 -7.83
CA LEU A 79 20.41 14.16 -6.91
C LEU A 79 19.74 13.59 -5.66
N ASN A 80 19.52 12.26 -5.57
CA ASN A 80 18.92 11.59 -4.42
C ASN A 80 17.72 12.37 -3.86
N LEU A 81 16.86 12.88 -4.75
CA LEU A 81 15.75 13.80 -4.41
C LEU A 81 14.74 13.20 -3.41
N PHE A 82 14.83 11.89 -3.20
CA PHE A 82 13.95 11.11 -2.33
C PHE A 82 14.74 10.38 -1.22
N GLY A 83 16.01 10.75 -1.02
CA GLY A 83 16.93 10.11 -0.07
C GLY A 83 17.65 8.90 -0.65
N GLU A 84 18.78 8.53 -0.04
CA GLU A 84 19.44 7.25 -0.31
C GLU A 84 18.80 6.18 0.57
N TYR A 85 18.24 5.14 -0.05
CA TYR A 85 17.82 3.95 0.67
C TYR A 85 19.06 3.19 1.14
N ASN A 86 19.63 3.62 2.26
CA ASN A 86 20.72 2.92 2.94
C ASN A 86 20.14 2.08 4.06
N LYS A 87 19.50 0.95 3.71
CA LYS A 87 19.20 -0.09 4.71
C LYS A 87 20.52 -0.76 5.07
N GLN A 88 21.23 -0.21 6.05
CA GLN A 88 22.23 -0.96 6.79
C GLN A 88 21.49 -2.14 7.41
N VAL A 89 21.74 -3.34 6.89
CA VAL A 89 21.32 -4.58 7.53
C VAL A 89 22.22 -4.74 8.75
N GLU A 90 21.84 -4.09 9.83
CA GLU A 90 22.27 -4.50 11.17
C GLU A 90 21.80 -5.95 11.31
N VAL A 91 22.74 -6.88 11.28
CA VAL A 91 22.48 -8.29 11.57
C VAL A 91 22.25 -8.38 13.06
N GLU A 92 21.06 -7.98 13.49
CA GLU A 92 20.57 -8.33 14.81
C GLU A 92 20.28 -9.83 14.81
N THR A 93 20.90 -10.49 15.80
CA THR A 93 20.68 -11.87 16.22
C THR A 93 19.24 -12.32 16.00
N PRO A 94 19.00 -13.58 15.56
CA PRO A 94 17.66 -14.08 15.27
C PRO A 94 16.81 -14.03 16.54
N VAL A 95 16.05 -12.95 16.68
CA VAL A 95 14.90 -12.92 17.57
C VAL A 95 13.85 -13.73 16.85
N GLU A 96 13.44 -14.83 17.48
CA GLU A 96 12.44 -15.77 16.99
C GLU A 96 11.34 -15.00 16.25
N THR A 97 11.22 -15.31 14.96
CA THR A 97 10.06 -14.98 14.14
C THR A 97 8.83 -15.23 15.01
N ILE A 98 8.08 -14.17 15.35
CA ILE A 98 6.77 -14.29 16.00
C ILE A 98 5.84 -14.85 14.92
N GLU A 99 6.03 -16.13 14.64
CA GLU A 99 5.41 -16.86 13.56
C GLU A 99 3.96 -17.13 14.00
N SER A 100 3.06 -16.25 13.56
CA SER A 100 1.61 -16.34 13.72
C SER A 100 1.12 -16.42 15.18
N ALA A 101 0.95 -15.26 15.82
CA ALA A 101 0.16 -15.18 17.05
C ALA A 101 -1.29 -15.64 16.77
N PRO A 102 -1.79 -16.72 17.42
CA PRO A 102 -3.17 -17.18 17.22
C PRO A 102 -4.17 -16.11 17.70
N GLU A 103 -5.39 -16.15 17.17
CA GLU A 103 -6.47 -15.28 17.62
C GLU A 103 -6.71 -15.43 19.14
N THR A 104 -6.95 -14.30 19.80
CA THR A 104 -7.18 -14.28 21.25
C THR A 104 -8.53 -14.91 21.59
N LYS A 105 -8.58 -15.63 22.70
CA LYS A 105 -9.81 -16.18 23.26
C LYS A 105 -10.41 -15.28 24.35
N LEU A 106 -9.78 -14.15 24.62
CA LEU A 106 -10.28 -13.17 25.59
C LEU A 106 -11.51 -12.47 25.02
N ARG A 107 -12.48 -12.19 25.90
CA ARG A 107 -13.68 -11.43 25.55
C ARG A 107 -13.35 -9.94 25.56
N LEU A 108 -12.67 -9.50 24.52
CA LEU A 108 -12.27 -8.11 24.27
C LEU A 108 -12.78 -7.71 22.89
N THR A 109 -13.10 -6.44 22.72
CA THR A 109 -13.43 -5.86 21.41
C THR A 109 -12.41 -4.77 21.12
N LEU A 110 -11.74 -4.80 19.97
CA LEU A 110 -10.88 -3.71 19.54
C LEU A 110 -11.70 -2.74 18.70
N THR A 111 -11.90 -1.51 19.19
CA THR A 111 -12.78 -0.53 18.55
C THR A 111 -12.01 0.48 17.70
N GLY A 112 -10.71 0.63 17.93
CA GLY A 112 -9.87 1.54 17.16
C GLY A 112 -8.37 1.29 17.36
N VAL A 113 -7.58 1.64 16.35
CA VAL A 113 -6.12 1.57 16.36
C VAL A 113 -5.53 2.81 15.71
N VAL A 114 -4.37 3.22 16.22
CA VAL A 114 -3.49 4.21 15.61
C VAL A 114 -2.15 3.50 15.45
N ALA A 115 -1.91 2.95 14.27
CA ALA A 115 -0.66 2.29 13.95
C ALA A 115 0.44 3.33 13.68
N SER A 116 1.59 3.16 14.32
CA SER A 116 2.79 3.96 14.08
C SER A 116 4.02 3.08 14.30
N ASP A 117 5.09 3.39 13.58
CA ASP A 117 6.44 2.87 13.79
C ASP A 117 7.06 3.39 15.09
N ASP A 118 6.63 4.57 15.56
CA ASP A 118 7.03 5.11 16.86
C ASP A 118 6.16 4.54 17.99
N GLN A 119 6.82 3.94 18.97
CA GLN A 119 6.19 3.29 20.11
C GLN A 119 5.39 4.26 20.98
N THR A 120 5.74 5.55 21.00
CA THR A 120 5.04 6.56 21.82
C THR A 120 3.76 7.07 21.18
N THR A 121 3.63 6.92 19.86
CA THR A 121 2.49 7.40 19.08
C THR A 121 1.46 6.28 18.83
N ALA A 122 1.90 5.02 18.86
CA ALA A 122 1.03 3.87 18.67
C ALA A 122 0.06 3.67 19.84
N ALA A 123 -1.25 3.58 19.55
CA ALA A 123 -2.29 3.40 20.55
C ALA A 123 -3.47 2.56 20.05
N ALA A 124 -4.19 1.92 20.97
CA ALA A 124 -5.37 1.11 20.67
C ALA A 124 -6.50 1.40 21.66
N ILE A 125 -7.74 1.44 21.16
CA ILE A 125 -8.95 1.56 21.97
C ILE A 125 -9.54 0.17 22.14
N VAL A 126 -9.51 -0.35 23.36
CA VAL A 126 -9.97 -1.71 23.67
C VAL A 126 -11.15 -1.65 24.63
N GLU A 127 -12.23 -2.33 24.26
CA GLU A 127 -13.38 -2.57 25.11
C GLU A 127 -13.20 -3.84 25.93
N SER A 128 -13.42 -3.72 27.24
CA SER A 128 -13.43 -4.84 28.18
C SER A 128 -14.65 -4.72 29.08
N LYS A 129 -15.57 -5.69 28.96
CA LYS A 129 -16.82 -5.74 29.75
C LYS A 129 -17.66 -4.45 29.64
N GLY A 130 -17.71 -3.85 28.46
CA GLY A 130 -18.51 -2.65 28.17
C GLY A 130 -17.87 -1.33 28.60
N VAL A 131 -16.60 -1.34 29.01
CA VAL A 131 -15.80 -0.12 29.25
C VAL A 131 -14.73 -0.04 28.18
N GLN A 132 -14.67 1.11 27.48
CA GLN A 132 -13.67 1.40 26.45
C GLN A 132 -12.59 2.32 27.01
N GLU A 133 -11.34 1.94 26.83
CA GLU A 133 -10.18 2.71 27.29
C GLU A 133 -9.09 2.66 26.22
N THR A 134 -8.20 3.65 26.25
CA THR A 134 -7.05 3.75 25.34
C THR A 134 -5.80 3.17 26.00
N TYR A 135 -5.05 2.36 25.26
CA TYR A 135 -3.83 1.69 25.70
C TYR A 135 -2.68 1.97 24.73
N GLY A 136 -1.51 2.30 25.26
CA GLY A 136 -0.25 2.37 24.54
C GLY A 136 0.50 1.03 24.57
N ILE A 137 1.61 0.94 23.83
CA ILE A 137 2.44 -0.26 23.84
C ILE A 137 3.01 -0.50 25.24
N ASP A 138 3.02 -1.76 25.66
CA ASP A 138 3.37 -2.26 27.00
C ASP A 138 2.37 -1.94 28.11
N ASP A 139 1.23 -1.31 27.81
CA ASP A 139 0.15 -1.11 28.78
C ASP A 139 -0.65 -2.38 29.05
N LYS A 140 -1.15 -2.49 30.28
CA LYS A 140 -2.01 -3.60 30.72
C LYS A 140 -3.49 -3.27 30.47
N ILE A 141 -4.17 -4.15 29.74
CA ILE A 141 -5.60 -4.01 29.43
C ILE A 141 -6.44 -4.23 30.70
N THR A 142 -7.25 -3.24 31.05
CA THR A 142 -8.09 -3.24 32.26
C THR A 142 -9.07 -4.42 32.24
N GLY A 143 -9.20 -5.09 33.39
CA GLY A 143 -10.07 -6.27 33.53
C GLY A 143 -9.47 -7.58 33.02
N THR A 144 -8.25 -7.57 32.46
CA THR A 144 -7.52 -8.79 32.06
C THR A 144 -6.08 -8.79 32.55
N ARG A 145 -5.32 -9.83 32.21
CA ARG A 145 -3.85 -9.90 32.40
C ARG A 145 -3.09 -9.69 31.09
N ALA A 146 -3.78 -9.26 30.03
CA ALA A 146 -3.18 -9.03 28.74
C ALA A 146 -2.40 -7.72 28.72
N ILE A 147 -1.25 -7.73 28.06
CA ILE A 147 -0.39 -6.56 27.84
C ILE A 147 -0.35 -6.28 26.34
N LEU A 148 -0.55 -5.03 25.93
CA LEU A 148 -0.43 -4.63 24.53
C LEU A 148 1.05 -4.66 24.11
N LYS A 149 1.38 -5.36 23.02
CA LYS A 149 2.77 -5.50 22.56
C LYS A 149 3.03 -4.84 21.22
N GLN A 150 2.07 -4.90 20.30
CA GLN A 150 2.18 -4.27 18.99
C GLN A 150 0.81 -3.77 18.55
N VAL A 151 0.82 -2.65 17.83
CA VAL A 151 -0.36 -2.07 17.19
C VAL A 151 -0.13 -2.08 15.69
N HIS A 152 -1.05 -2.72 14.97
CA HIS A 152 -1.08 -2.75 13.51
C HIS A 152 -2.36 -2.08 13.02
N ASN A 153 -2.48 -1.93 11.71
CA ASN A 153 -3.59 -1.20 11.11
C ASN A 153 -4.94 -1.93 11.22
N ASP A 154 -4.92 -3.27 11.36
CA ASP A 154 -6.10 -4.14 11.37
C ASP A 154 -6.25 -4.95 12.67
N ARG A 155 -5.28 -4.86 13.59
CA ARG A 155 -5.20 -5.70 14.80
C ARG A 155 -4.27 -5.12 15.84
N VAL A 156 -4.31 -5.73 17.02
CA VAL A 156 -3.24 -5.60 18.01
C VAL A 156 -2.70 -6.98 18.41
N ILE A 157 -1.40 -7.03 18.72
CA ILE A 157 -0.78 -8.19 19.34
C ILE A 157 -0.72 -7.94 20.84
N ILE A 158 -1.29 -8.87 21.59
CA ILE A 158 -1.32 -8.84 23.05
C ILE A 158 -0.59 -10.04 23.62
N GLN A 159 0.05 -9.88 24.77
CA GLN A 159 0.63 -10.98 25.52
C GLN A 159 -0.31 -11.38 26.65
N SER A 160 -0.86 -12.58 26.59
CA SER A 160 -1.74 -13.16 27.62
C SER A 160 -1.11 -14.43 28.18
N SER A 161 -0.88 -14.47 29.50
CA SER A 161 -0.27 -15.64 30.17
C SER A 161 1.06 -16.09 29.55
N GLY A 162 1.86 -15.15 29.05
CA GLY A 162 3.16 -15.44 28.44
C GLY A 162 3.10 -15.86 26.97
N ARG A 163 1.92 -15.90 26.34
CA ARG A 163 1.77 -16.19 24.91
C ARG A 163 1.31 -14.94 24.16
N MET A 164 1.84 -14.77 22.95
CA MET A 164 1.36 -13.73 22.02
C MET A 164 0.06 -14.20 21.39
N GLU A 165 -0.96 -13.34 21.42
CA GLU A 165 -2.27 -13.56 20.85
C GLU A 165 -2.66 -12.32 20.04
N THR A 166 -3.49 -12.53 19.02
CA THR A 166 -3.94 -11.46 18.14
C THR A 166 -5.39 -11.08 18.45
N LEU A 167 -5.67 -9.79 18.62
CA LEU A 167 -7.03 -9.25 18.70
C LEU A 167 -7.29 -8.43 17.43
N MET A 168 -8.24 -8.89 16.60
CA MET A 168 -8.66 -8.18 15.37
C MET A 168 -9.43 -6.91 15.71
N LEU A 169 -9.30 -5.89 14.85
CA LEU A 169 -10.17 -4.72 14.85
C LEU A 169 -11.60 -5.15 14.48
N ASP A 170 -12.60 -4.56 15.12
CA ASP A 170 -14.00 -4.86 14.83
C ASP A 170 -14.30 -4.65 13.33
N GLY A 171 -14.95 -5.62 12.70
CA GLY A 171 -15.17 -5.67 11.25
C GLY A 171 -14.06 -6.33 10.42
N PHE A 172 -12.97 -6.81 11.03
CA PHE A 172 -11.90 -7.55 10.34
C PHE A 172 -11.88 -9.04 10.76
N GLU A 173 -11.74 -9.94 9.80
CA GLU A 173 -11.71 -11.38 10.02
C GLU A 173 -10.28 -11.91 10.22
N TYR A 174 -10.09 -12.86 11.14
CA TYR A 174 -8.79 -13.48 11.39
C TYR A 174 -8.38 -14.42 10.23
N THR A 175 -7.34 -14.05 9.47
CA THR A 175 -6.77 -14.85 8.38
C THR A 175 -5.37 -15.33 8.73
N LYS A 176 -5.11 -16.63 8.93
CA LYS A 176 -3.79 -17.13 9.40
C LYS A 176 -2.56 -16.76 8.54
N GLU A 177 -2.76 -16.18 7.37
CA GLU A 177 -1.72 -15.78 6.43
C GLU A 177 -1.37 -14.30 6.63
N PHE A 178 -0.57 -13.98 7.64
CA PHE A 178 -0.06 -12.62 7.84
C PHE A 178 1.23 -12.43 7.03
N ARG A 179 1.14 -11.66 5.94
CA ARG A 179 2.30 -11.01 5.32
C ARG A 179 2.70 -9.87 6.25
N ALA A 180 3.88 -9.97 6.87
CA ALA A 180 4.49 -8.84 7.56
C ALA A 180 4.65 -7.68 6.56
N ASP A 181 4.28 -6.46 6.98
CA ASP A 181 4.38 -5.24 6.18
C ASP A 181 5.80 -5.08 5.63
N GLN A 182 5.93 -5.42 4.34
CA GLN A 182 7.09 -5.18 3.52
C GLN A 182 6.61 -4.22 2.44
N PRO A 183 7.23 -3.03 2.27
CA PRO A 183 6.79 -2.09 1.27
C PRO A 183 6.88 -2.77 -0.09
N ALA A 184 5.76 -2.70 -0.83
CA ALA A 184 5.53 -3.40 -2.08
C ALA A 184 6.68 -3.19 -3.06
N ALA A 185 7.59 -4.16 -3.07
CA ALA A 185 8.51 -4.43 -4.15
C ALA A 185 8.40 -5.92 -4.43
N ASP A 186 8.18 -6.21 -5.71
CA ASP A 186 8.39 -7.49 -6.38
C ASP A 186 7.33 -8.60 -6.30
N GLU A 187 7.01 -9.06 -7.51
CA GLU A 187 7.13 -10.44 -7.95
C GLU A 187 6.64 -11.51 -6.96
N VAL A 188 5.47 -12.05 -7.26
CA VAL A 188 4.92 -13.20 -6.55
C VAL A 188 5.69 -14.47 -6.97
N LYS A 189 6.79 -14.78 -6.27
CA LYS A 189 7.27 -16.16 -6.15
C LYS A 189 6.29 -16.95 -5.27
N ILE A 190 5.36 -17.66 -5.89
CA ILE A 190 4.52 -18.64 -5.18
C ILE A 190 5.38 -19.86 -4.85
N LYS A 191 5.89 -19.92 -3.61
CA LYS A 191 6.27 -21.18 -2.96
C LYS A 191 4.98 -21.89 -2.54
N THR A 192 4.53 -22.81 -3.39
CA THR A 192 3.50 -23.80 -3.09
C THR A 192 3.92 -24.68 -1.92
N THR A 193 3.48 -24.35 -0.69
CA THR A 193 3.50 -25.30 0.44
C THR A 193 2.11 -25.89 0.60
N VAL A 194 1.84 -26.96 -0.15
CA VAL A 194 0.67 -27.81 0.07
C VAL A 194 0.90 -28.58 1.37
N LYS A 195 0.21 -28.20 2.45
CA LYS A 195 -0.07 -29.11 3.57
C LYS A 195 -1.06 -30.17 3.07
N SER A 196 -0.53 -31.18 2.39
CA SER A 196 -1.21 -32.44 2.17
C SER A 196 -1.49 -33.05 3.54
N THR A 197 -2.78 -33.19 3.87
CA THR A 197 -3.21 -34.10 4.93
C THR A 197 -2.83 -35.51 4.49
N LYS A 198 -1.65 -35.95 4.88
CA LYS A 198 -1.15 -37.30 4.64
C LYS A 198 -1.93 -38.26 5.53
N LYS A 199 -3.15 -38.61 5.10
CA LYS A 199 -3.85 -39.80 5.59
C LYS A 199 -3.19 -40.99 4.92
N ASN A 200 -2.40 -41.73 5.70
CA ASN A 200 -1.76 -42.97 5.27
C ASN A 200 -2.79 -43.93 4.68
N ASN A 201 -2.76 -44.15 3.37
CA ASN A 201 -3.23 -45.36 2.71
C ASN A 201 -2.19 -45.71 1.63
N PRO A 202 -1.51 -46.87 1.69
CA PRO A 202 -0.61 -47.31 0.64
C PRO A 202 -1.43 -47.95 -0.48
N GLY A 203 -1.51 -47.27 -1.63
CA GLY A 203 -2.19 -47.78 -2.81
C GLY A 203 -2.33 -46.72 -3.91
N VAL A 204 -1.22 -46.19 -4.41
CA VAL A 204 -1.23 -45.30 -5.59
C VAL A 204 -1.41 -46.17 -6.83
N ASN A 205 -2.62 -46.19 -7.38
CA ASN A 205 -2.90 -46.79 -8.67
C ASN A 205 -2.34 -45.87 -9.77
N LYS A 206 -1.58 -46.44 -10.71
CA LYS A 206 -1.00 -45.71 -11.87
C LYS A 206 -2.03 -44.94 -12.71
N ASP A 207 -3.31 -45.31 -12.61
CA ASP A 207 -4.43 -44.71 -13.34
C ASP A 207 -4.72 -43.25 -12.92
N ASP A 208 -4.48 -42.89 -11.67
CA ASP A 208 -4.74 -41.52 -11.17
C ASP A 208 -3.72 -40.50 -11.74
N SER A 209 -2.49 -40.93 -11.99
CA SER A 209 -1.45 -40.07 -12.56
C SER A 209 -1.71 -39.75 -14.03
N GLU A 210 -2.19 -40.74 -14.80
CA GLU A 210 -2.56 -40.52 -16.20
C GLU A 210 -3.82 -39.67 -16.33
N ARG A 211 -4.79 -39.84 -15.43
CA ARG A 211 -6.02 -39.02 -15.39
C ARG A 211 -5.70 -37.55 -15.12
N GLN A 212 -4.81 -37.27 -14.15
CA GLN A 212 -4.38 -35.91 -13.85
C GLN A 212 -3.62 -35.27 -15.02
N ALA A 213 -2.76 -36.02 -15.71
CA ALA A 213 -2.05 -35.54 -16.88
C ALA A 213 -3.01 -35.13 -18.02
N ARG A 214 -4.06 -35.93 -18.28
CA ARG A 214 -5.08 -35.61 -19.30
C ARG A 214 -5.91 -34.37 -18.97
N ILE A 215 -6.21 -34.14 -17.69
CA ILE A 215 -6.97 -32.96 -17.23
C ILE A 215 -6.12 -31.70 -17.43
N LYS A 216 -4.87 -31.73 -16.98
CA LYS A 216 -3.93 -30.60 -17.15
C LYS A 216 -3.74 -30.24 -18.62
N GLU A 217 -3.60 -31.24 -19.48
CA GLU A 217 -3.48 -31.05 -20.93
C GLU A 217 -4.73 -30.39 -21.53
N ARG A 218 -5.93 -30.83 -21.13
CA ARG A 218 -7.19 -30.21 -21.59
C ARG A 218 -7.35 -28.78 -21.13
N VAL A 219 -6.87 -28.44 -19.94
CA VAL A 219 -6.94 -27.08 -19.40
C VAL A 219 -5.94 -26.17 -20.10
N ALA A 220 -4.72 -26.65 -20.37
CA ALA A 220 -3.75 -25.93 -21.18
C ALA A 220 -4.32 -25.63 -22.58
N GLN A 221 -4.92 -26.63 -23.23
CA GLN A 221 -5.57 -26.45 -24.54
C GLN A 221 -6.73 -25.46 -24.48
N ALA A 222 -7.61 -25.57 -23.47
CA ALA A 222 -8.70 -24.63 -23.25
C ALA A 222 -8.20 -23.19 -23.12
N ARG A 223 -7.11 -23.00 -22.37
CA ARG A 223 -6.48 -21.68 -22.16
C ARG A 223 -5.90 -21.11 -23.45
N SER A 224 -5.15 -21.90 -24.22
CA SER A 224 -4.61 -21.47 -25.52
C SER A 224 -5.72 -21.10 -26.52
N GLU A 225 -6.81 -21.86 -26.56
CA GLU A 225 -7.94 -21.56 -27.45
C GLU A 225 -8.70 -20.29 -27.09
N ILE A 226 -8.80 -19.95 -25.79
CA ILE A 226 -9.39 -18.69 -25.32
C ILE A 226 -8.49 -17.51 -25.68
N LEU A 227 -7.18 -17.68 -25.58
CA LEU A 227 -6.20 -16.66 -25.94
C LEU A 227 -6.23 -16.34 -27.44
N ASP A 228 -6.27 -17.36 -28.29
CA ASP A 228 -6.34 -17.20 -29.75
C ASP A 228 -7.69 -16.64 -30.21
N ASN A 229 -8.77 -16.90 -29.47
CA ASN A 229 -10.09 -16.37 -29.78
C ASN A 229 -10.91 -16.12 -28.50
N PRO A 230 -10.94 -14.88 -27.97
CA PRO A 230 -11.68 -14.56 -26.75
C PRO A 230 -13.21 -14.75 -26.90
N GLY A 231 -13.72 -14.94 -28.11
CA GLY A 231 -15.10 -15.37 -28.35
C GLY A 231 -15.42 -16.81 -27.91
N LYS A 232 -14.40 -17.66 -27.71
CA LYS A 232 -14.55 -19.02 -27.21
C LYS A 232 -14.71 -19.11 -25.69
N LEU A 233 -14.50 -18.02 -24.93
CA LEU A 233 -14.72 -18.01 -23.47
C LEU A 233 -16.14 -18.49 -23.10
N THR A 234 -17.14 -18.21 -23.94
CA THR A 234 -18.52 -18.66 -23.74
C THR A 234 -18.72 -20.18 -23.90
N ASP A 235 -17.78 -20.90 -24.52
CA ASP A 235 -17.79 -22.36 -24.57
C ASP A 235 -17.38 -23.00 -23.23
N TYR A 236 -16.68 -22.25 -22.36
CA TYR A 236 -16.18 -22.71 -21.06
C TYR A 236 -17.05 -22.19 -19.90
N ILE A 237 -17.46 -20.92 -19.97
CA ILE A 237 -18.25 -20.26 -18.93
C ILE A 237 -19.52 -19.68 -19.55
N LYS A 238 -20.68 -20.14 -19.06
CA LYS A 238 -21.97 -19.56 -19.40
C LYS A 238 -22.25 -18.38 -18.46
N ILE A 239 -22.41 -17.21 -19.03
CA ILE A 239 -22.65 -15.96 -18.30
C ILE A 239 -24.11 -15.54 -18.50
N SER A 240 -24.81 -15.21 -17.42
CA SER A 240 -26.20 -14.73 -17.47
C SER A 240 -26.43 -13.58 -16.49
N PRO A 241 -27.22 -12.56 -16.84
CA PRO A 241 -27.46 -11.43 -15.94
C PRO A 241 -28.25 -11.89 -14.70
N TYR A 242 -27.77 -11.52 -13.52
CA TYR A 242 -28.45 -11.73 -12.25
C TYR A 242 -29.11 -10.42 -11.80
N ARG A 243 -30.41 -10.45 -11.52
CA ARG A 243 -31.19 -9.26 -11.17
C ARG A 243 -31.85 -9.42 -9.81
N VAL A 244 -31.75 -8.37 -9.00
CA VAL A 244 -32.42 -8.23 -7.70
C VAL A 244 -33.26 -6.95 -7.79
N GLU A 245 -34.55 -7.04 -7.43
CA GLU A 245 -35.49 -5.90 -7.48
C GLU A 245 -35.53 -5.17 -8.84
N GLY A 246 -35.35 -5.90 -9.93
CA GLY A 246 -35.36 -5.36 -11.30
C GLY A 246 -34.08 -4.65 -11.73
N LYS A 247 -33.09 -4.51 -10.85
CA LYS A 247 -31.76 -3.96 -11.16
C LYS A 247 -30.75 -5.09 -11.37
N VAL A 248 -29.72 -4.86 -12.18
CA VAL A 248 -28.63 -5.83 -12.37
C VAL A 248 -27.76 -5.81 -11.12
N ALA A 249 -27.70 -6.94 -10.43
CA ALA A 249 -26.86 -7.13 -9.24
C ALA A 249 -25.53 -7.83 -9.58
N GLY A 250 -25.37 -8.29 -10.82
CA GLY A 250 -24.13 -8.92 -11.30
C GLY A 250 -24.40 -9.91 -12.43
N TYR A 251 -23.43 -10.80 -12.67
CA TYR A 251 -23.52 -11.84 -13.68
C TYR A 251 -23.27 -13.22 -13.10
N ARG A 252 -24.27 -14.09 -13.20
CA ARG A 252 -24.17 -15.48 -12.76
C ARG A 252 -23.32 -16.29 -13.71
N LEU A 253 -22.34 -16.99 -13.14
CA LEU A 253 -21.39 -17.85 -13.81
C LEU A 253 -21.79 -19.32 -13.64
N MET A 254 -21.85 -20.03 -14.75
CA MET A 254 -22.19 -21.45 -14.82
C MET A 254 -21.18 -22.19 -15.69
N PRO A 255 -20.87 -23.47 -15.37
CA PRO A 255 -20.04 -24.28 -16.25
C PRO A 255 -20.74 -24.51 -17.60
N SER A 256 -19.96 -24.56 -18.67
CA SER A 256 -20.43 -24.86 -20.03
C SER A 256 -19.89 -26.22 -20.50
N LYS A 257 -19.27 -26.32 -21.69
CA LYS A 257 -18.84 -27.60 -22.28
C LYS A 257 -17.71 -28.28 -21.51
N ASN A 258 -16.82 -27.49 -20.87
CA ASN A 258 -15.66 -27.99 -20.14
C ASN A 258 -15.74 -27.59 -18.66
N PRO A 259 -16.44 -28.37 -17.80
CA PRO A 259 -16.58 -28.07 -16.38
C PRO A 259 -15.26 -28.18 -15.59
N GLU A 260 -14.26 -28.88 -16.12
CA GLU A 260 -12.94 -29.03 -15.48
C GLU A 260 -12.21 -27.68 -15.37
N PHE A 261 -12.22 -26.88 -16.44
CA PHE A 261 -11.65 -25.52 -16.43
C PHE A 261 -12.30 -24.64 -15.36
N PHE A 262 -13.63 -24.71 -15.27
CA PHE A 262 -14.41 -23.91 -14.34
C PHE A 262 -14.05 -24.22 -12.87
N GLN A 263 -13.78 -25.49 -12.54
CA GLN A 263 -13.36 -25.88 -11.18
C GLN A 263 -11.89 -25.53 -10.91
N GLU A 264 -11.01 -25.66 -11.89
CA GLU A 264 -9.57 -25.40 -11.73
C GLU A 264 -9.27 -23.93 -11.46
N VAL A 265 -10.04 -23.02 -12.06
CA VAL A 265 -9.94 -21.58 -11.80
C VAL A 265 -10.60 -21.17 -10.48
N GLY A 266 -11.16 -22.09 -9.70
CA GLY A 266 -11.75 -21.82 -8.38
C GLY A 266 -13.20 -21.30 -8.41
N LEU A 267 -13.84 -21.27 -9.59
CA LEU A 267 -15.25 -20.89 -9.72
C LEU A 267 -16.17 -22.03 -9.27
N GLN A 268 -17.31 -21.66 -8.68
CA GLN A 268 -18.37 -22.58 -8.30
C GLN A 268 -19.68 -22.28 -9.05
N PRO A 269 -20.45 -23.33 -9.41
CA PRO A 269 -21.67 -23.13 -10.18
C PRO A 269 -22.66 -22.27 -9.41
N GLY A 270 -23.04 -21.13 -9.99
CA GLY A 270 -23.95 -20.18 -9.34
C GLY A 270 -23.27 -18.94 -8.76
N ASP A 271 -21.94 -18.88 -8.75
CA ASP A 271 -21.18 -17.68 -8.41
C ASP A 271 -21.71 -16.46 -9.19
N VAL A 272 -21.84 -15.32 -8.52
CA VAL A 272 -22.29 -14.06 -9.13
C VAL A 272 -21.11 -13.10 -9.20
N ALA A 273 -20.60 -12.84 -10.41
CA ALA A 273 -19.56 -11.84 -10.61
C ALA A 273 -20.12 -10.43 -10.39
N VAL A 274 -19.52 -9.71 -9.45
CA VAL A 274 -19.85 -8.33 -9.08
C VAL A 274 -18.77 -7.35 -9.55
N GLN A 275 -17.53 -7.81 -9.73
CA GLN A 275 -16.43 -6.98 -10.24
C GLN A 275 -15.54 -7.77 -11.20
N ILE A 276 -14.94 -7.09 -12.17
CA ILE A 276 -13.85 -7.64 -13.00
C ILE A 276 -12.76 -6.58 -13.23
N ASN A 277 -11.50 -6.91 -12.97
CA ASN A 277 -10.34 -6.02 -13.11
C ASN A 277 -10.56 -4.65 -12.45
N GLY A 278 -11.19 -4.61 -11.26
CA GLY A 278 -11.50 -3.37 -10.56
C GLY A 278 -12.76 -2.63 -11.03
N ARG A 279 -13.48 -3.13 -12.04
CA ARG A 279 -14.70 -2.50 -12.59
C ARG A 279 -15.98 -3.13 -12.07
N ASP A 280 -16.95 -2.29 -11.70
CA ASP A 280 -18.23 -2.73 -11.18
C ASP A 280 -19.10 -3.33 -12.29
N LEU A 281 -19.58 -4.55 -12.09
CA LEU A 281 -20.45 -5.26 -13.02
C LEU A 281 -21.95 -5.00 -12.75
N THR A 282 -22.29 -4.35 -11.64
CA THR A 282 -23.66 -3.92 -11.34
C THR A 282 -24.07 -2.69 -12.16
N ASP A 283 -23.11 -1.84 -12.54
CA ASP A 283 -23.30 -0.75 -13.52
C ASP A 283 -23.13 -1.27 -14.95
N MET A 284 -24.16 -1.07 -15.79
CA MET A 284 -24.18 -1.58 -17.15
C MET A 284 -23.14 -0.92 -18.08
N ARG A 285 -22.79 0.34 -17.85
CA ARG A 285 -21.78 1.06 -18.66
C ARG A 285 -20.38 0.58 -18.30
N GLU A 286 -20.13 0.33 -17.03
CA GLU A 286 -18.86 -0.24 -16.58
C GLU A 286 -18.71 -1.70 -17.04
N ALA A 287 -19.75 -2.52 -16.91
CA ALA A 287 -19.75 -3.89 -17.41
C ALA A 287 -19.42 -3.99 -18.91
N GLN A 288 -19.93 -3.08 -19.73
CA GLN A 288 -19.61 -3.03 -21.17
C GLN A 288 -18.13 -2.72 -21.44
N LYS A 289 -17.54 -1.79 -20.69
CA LYS A 289 -16.12 -1.46 -20.80
C LYS A 289 -15.24 -2.61 -20.34
N ALA A 290 -15.62 -3.22 -19.22
CA ALA A 290 -14.90 -4.34 -18.63
C ALA A 290 -14.83 -5.53 -19.59
N LEU A 291 -15.95 -5.84 -20.27
CA LEU A 291 -15.99 -6.87 -21.30
C LEU A 291 -15.13 -6.53 -22.52
N ALA A 292 -15.06 -5.26 -22.92
CA ALA A 292 -14.23 -4.83 -24.04
C ALA A 292 -12.72 -4.94 -23.73
N GLU A 293 -12.33 -4.68 -22.48
CA GLU A 293 -10.97 -4.82 -21.98
C GLU A 293 -10.58 -6.29 -21.79
N LEU A 294 -11.50 -7.12 -21.31
CA LEU A 294 -11.30 -8.56 -21.15
C LEU A 294 -10.82 -9.23 -22.45
N ARG A 295 -11.29 -8.76 -23.61
CA ARG A 295 -10.89 -9.29 -24.92
C ARG A 295 -9.43 -8.97 -25.30
N LYS A 296 -8.79 -8.06 -24.57
CA LYS A 296 -7.41 -7.59 -24.82
C LYS A 296 -6.47 -7.89 -23.65
N SER A 297 -7.00 -8.27 -22.48
CA SER A 297 -6.22 -8.53 -21.28
C SER A 297 -5.81 -9.98 -21.21
N GLU A 298 -4.57 -10.22 -20.79
CA GLU A 298 -4.02 -11.56 -20.52
C GLU A 298 -4.22 -11.98 -19.07
N HIS A 299 -4.81 -11.11 -18.24
CA HIS A 299 -5.08 -11.36 -16.83
C HIS A 299 -6.49 -10.90 -16.48
N VAL A 300 -7.16 -11.65 -15.61
CA VAL A 300 -8.53 -11.40 -15.22
C VAL A 300 -8.69 -11.63 -13.72
N ASP A 301 -8.94 -10.56 -12.99
CA ASP A 301 -9.32 -10.61 -11.57
C ASP A 301 -10.84 -10.46 -11.45
N LEU A 302 -11.49 -11.43 -10.81
CA LEU A 302 -12.94 -11.50 -10.64
C LEU A 302 -13.28 -11.47 -9.16
N LEU A 303 -14.12 -10.52 -8.76
CA LEU A 303 -14.79 -10.55 -7.47
C LEU A 303 -16.15 -11.21 -7.66
N VAL A 304 -16.38 -12.35 -7.00
CA VAL A 304 -17.62 -13.12 -7.07
C VAL A 304 -18.30 -13.20 -5.71
N GLU A 305 -19.62 -13.12 -5.69
CA GLU A 305 -20.44 -13.40 -4.53
C GLU A 305 -20.90 -14.87 -4.56
N ARG A 306 -20.61 -15.59 -3.48
CA ARG A 306 -20.98 -16.98 -3.25
C ARG A 306 -21.63 -17.09 -1.88
N ASP A 307 -22.88 -17.55 -1.85
CA ASP A 307 -23.65 -17.67 -0.60
C ASP A 307 -23.68 -16.38 0.24
N GLY A 308 -23.62 -15.21 -0.41
CA GLY A 308 -23.59 -13.90 0.25
C GLY A 308 -22.21 -13.42 0.71
N VAL A 309 -21.14 -14.17 0.42
CA VAL A 309 -19.75 -13.83 0.75
C VAL A 309 -18.96 -13.52 -0.52
N LEU A 310 -18.09 -12.50 -0.46
CA LEU A 310 -17.23 -12.12 -1.58
C LEU A 310 -15.95 -12.97 -1.62
N HIS A 311 -15.60 -13.44 -2.81
CA HIS A 311 -14.38 -14.19 -3.10
C HIS A 311 -13.66 -13.59 -4.29
N ASP A 312 -12.35 -13.45 -4.16
CA ASP A 312 -11.48 -13.01 -5.27
C ASP A 312 -10.94 -14.23 -6.03
N ILE A 313 -10.99 -14.15 -7.34
CA ILE A 313 -10.58 -15.20 -8.26
C ILE A 313 -9.73 -14.57 -9.37
N SER A 314 -8.45 -14.91 -9.38
CA SER A 314 -7.52 -14.42 -10.37
C SER A 314 -7.22 -15.50 -11.42
N LEU A 315 -7.38 -15.15 -12.70
CA LEU A 315 -7.12 -16.00 -13.84
C LEU A 315 -6.00 -15.37 -14.69
N GLY A 316 -4.84 -16.02 -14.70
CA GLY A 316 -3.86 -15.81 -15.75
C GLY A 316 -4.33 -16.46 -17.05
N LEU A 317 -4.20 -15.76 -18.17
CA LEU A 317 -4.42 -16.28 -19.53
C LEU A 317 -3.09 -16.51 -20.28
N ASP A 318 -1.94 -16.34 -19.61
CA ASP A 318 -0.57 -16.52 -20.16
C ASP A 318 -0.04 -17.97 -20.17
N ASN A 319 1.18 -18.22 -20.64
CA ASN A 319 1.76 -19.55 -20.87
C ASN A 319 2.79 -19.97 -19.80
#